data_AF-A0A7J4IGU7-F1
#
_entry.id   AF-A0A7J4IGU7-F1
#
_cell.length_a   1.000
_cell.length_b   1.000
_cell.length_c   1.000
_cell.angle_alpha   90.00
_cell.angle_beta   90.00
_cell.angle_gamma   90.00
#
_symmetry.space_group_name_H-M   'P 1'
#
loop_
_entity.id
_entity.type
_entity.pdbx_description
1 polymer ?
#
loop_
_entity_poly.entity_id
_entity_poly.type
_entity_poly.pdbx_seq_one_letter_code
_entity_poly.pdbx_strand_id
1 'polypeptide(L)'
;KKSIIIIASSDFSHAGFNYRSSPPAGMRVDEYATKQDKIAIQEILALDSQRLIDTVEQNNITMCGSGPVGALLLAAKKLGATTAELLKYGTSYEVHPDSSCVGYGAIAVS
;
A
#
# COMPACT_ATOMS: atom_id res chain seq x y z
N LYS A 1 20.11 -4.99 24.55
CA LYS A 1 19.11 -5.05 23.45
C LYS A 1 19.79 -4.55 22.19
N LYS A 2 19.57 -5.19 21.03
CA LYS A 2 20.03 -4.66 19.73
C LYS A 2 18.96 -3.72 19.19
N SER A 3 19.36 -2.58 18.63
CA SER A 3 18.46 -1.73 17.85
C SER A 3 18.31 -2.32 16.46
N ILE A 4 17.07 -2.54 16.03
CA ILE A 4 16.73 -3.19 14.75
C ILE A 4 15.83 -2.24 13.98
N ILE A 5 16.06 -2.12 12.67
CA ILE A 5 15.17 -1.46 11.72
C ILE A 5 14.76 -2.50 10.69
N ILE A 6 13.47 -2.57 10.39
CA ILE A 6 12.90 -3.44 9.35
C ILE A 6 12.38 -2.53 8.24
N ILE A 7 12.74 -2.83 7.00
CA ILE A 7 12.30 -2.08 5.83
C ILE A 7 11.56 -3.05 4.92
N ALA A 8 10.29 -2.75 4.64
CA ALA A 8 9.52 -3.40 3.58
C ALA A 8 9.52 -2.48 2.36
N SER A 9 10.07 -2.95 1.25
CA SER A 9 10.07 -2.23 -0.02
C SER A 9 8.85 -2.64 -0.84
N SER A 10 7.96 -1.70 -1.13
CA SER A 10 6.75 -1.92 -1.92
C SER A 10 6.27 -0.61 -2.52
N ASP A 11 5.82 -0.67 -3.77
CA ASP A 11 4.84 0.28 -4.30
C ASP A 11 3.43 -0.15 -3.85
N PHE A 12 2.45 0.73 -4.05
CA PHE A 12 1.03 0.40 -3.90
C PHE A 12 0.41 0.00 -5.25
N SER A 13 -0.82 0.40 -5.57
CA SER A 13 -1.51 -0.04 -6.78
C SER A 13 -0.77 0.38 -8.03
N HIS A 14 -0.55 -0.59 -8.91
CA HIS A 14 -0.25 -0.38 -10.32
C HIS A 14 -1.57 -0.36 -11.10
N ALA A 15 -2.06 0.84 -11.41
CA ALA A 15 -3.39 1.06 -11.98
C ALA A 15 -3.32 1.48 -13.45
N GLY A 16 -4.30 1.07 -14.23
CA GLY A 16 -4.49 1.46 -15.63
C GLY A 16 -4.17 0.37 -16.64
N PHE A 17 -4.19 0.77 -17.92
CA PHE A 17 -4.13 -0.11 -19.07
C PHE A 17 -2.88 -1.01 -19.08
N ASN A 18 -1.71 -0.45 -18.76
CA ASN A 18 -0.44 -1.16 -18.79
C ASN A 18 -0.36 -2.29 -17.75
N TYR A 19 -1.16 -2.20 -16.69
CA TYR A 19 -1.17 -3.14 -15.57
C TYR A 19 -2.40 -4.04 -15.56
N ARG A 20 -3.25 -3.97 -16.59
CA ARG A 20 -4.52 -4.71 -16.68
C ARG A 20 -5.43 -4.49 -15.47
N SER A 21 -5.33 -3.32 -14.84
CA SER A 21 -6.11 -2.90 -13.68
C SER A 21 -6.79 -1.58 -14.01
N SER A 22 -7.71 -1.62 -14.97
CA SER A 22 -8.33 -0.41 -15.50
C SER A 22 -9.38 0.16 -14.53
N PRO A 23 -9.46 1.49 -14.40
CA PRO A 23 -10.51 2.12 -13.61
C PRO A 23 -11.90 1.84 -14.24
N PRO A 24 -12.97 1.84 -13.42
CA PRO A 24 -14.33 1.81 -13.94
C PRO A 24 -14.63 3.05 -14.79
N ALA A 25 -15.64 2.95 -15.66
CA ALA A 25 -16.03 4.06 -16.53
C ALA A 25 -16.36 5.33 -15.71
N GLY A 26 -15.78 6.46 -16.13
CA GLY A 26 -15.97 7.76 -15.47
C GLY A 26 -15.06 8.02 -14.26
N MET A 27 -14.13 7.12 -13.93
CA MET A 27 -13.14 7.32 -12.87
C MET A 27 -11.74 7.54 -13.45
N ARG A 28 -10.99 8.52 -12.93
CA ARG A 28 -9.61 8.76 -13.35
C ARG A 28 -8.68 7.70 -12.74
N VAL A 29 -7.57 7.39 -13.41
CA VAL A 29 -6.70 6.27 -13.00
C VAL A 29 -6.04 6.49 -11.63
N ASP A 30 -5.68 7.72 -11.30
CA ASP A 30 -5.15 8.13 -9.99
C ASP A 30 -6.21 8.05 -8.88
N GLU A 31 -7.47 8.39 -9.18
CA GLU A 31 -8.59 8.23 -8.24
C GLU A 31 -8.84 6.76 -7.92
N TYR A 32 -8.73 5.90 -8.94
CA TYR A 32 -8.86 4.46 -8.78
C TYR A 32 -7.72 3.88 -7.95
N ALA A 33 -6.46 4.22 -8.26
CA ALA A 33 -5.30 3.83 -7.47
C ALA A 33 -5.43 4.30 -6.02
N THR A 34 -5.74 5.59 -5.80
CA THR A 34 -5.90 6.18 -4.47
C THR A 34 -6.99 5.49 -3.66
N LYS A 35 -8.12 5.12 -4.29
CA LYS A 35 -9.21 4.42 -3.63
C LYS A 35 -8.79 3.03 -3.14
N GLN A 36 -8.08 2.27 -3.98
CA GLN A 36 -7.58 0.94 -3.62
C GLN A 36 -6.47 1.04 -2.57
N ASP A 37 -5.56 1.98 -2.73
CA ASP A 37 -4.43 2.14 -1.81
C ASP A 37 -4.90 2.56 -0.42
N LYS A 38 -5.93 3.40 -0.34
CA LYS A 38 -6.50 3.83 0.94
C LYS A 38 -7.00 2.66 1.79
N ILE A 39 -7.63 1.64 1.20
CA ILE A 39 -8.10 0.48 1.96
C ILE A 39 -6.93 -0.40 2.42
N ALA A 40 -5.89 -0.59 1.60
CA ALA A 40 -4.68 -1.30 2.02
C ALA A 40 -3.93 -0.55 3.14
N ILE A 41 -3.77 0.78 2.98
CA ILE A 41 -3.15 1.65 3.98
C ILE A 41 -3.90 1.58 5.31
N GLN A 42 -5.24 1.55 5.30
CA GLN A 42 -6.02 1.45 6.54
C GLN A 42 -5.68 0.19 7.35
N GLU A 43 -5.48 -0.96 6.70
CA GLU A 43 -5.08 -2.19 7.39
C GLU A 43 -3.63 -2.13 7.91
N ILE A 44 -2.73 -1.45 7.17
CA ILE A 44 -1.36 -1.17 7.66
C ILE A 44 -1.40 -0.29 8.91
N LEU A 45 -2.20 0.78 8.89
CA LEU A 45 -2.36 1.71 10.03
C LEU A 45 -3.00 1.03 11.24
N ALA A 46 -3.84 0.02 11.02
CA ALA A 46 -4.41 -0.82 12.07
C ALA A 46 -3.44 -1.89 12.60
N LEU A 47 -2.21 -1.98 12.05
CA LEU A 47 -1.24 -3.04 12.32
C LEU A 47 -1.84 -4.43 12.11
N ASP A 48 -2.70 -4.61 11.10
CA ASP A 48 -3.35 -5.89 10.81
C ASP A 48 -2.74 -6.53 9.56
N SER A 49 -1.74 -7.38 9.77
CA SER A 49 -1.03 -8.06 8.68
C SER A 49 -1.92 -9.02 7.91
N GLN A 50 -2.88 -9.68 8.57
CA GLN A 50 -3.75 -10.65 7.93
C GLN A 50 -4.79 -9.93 7.08
N ARG A 51 -5.46 -8.92 7.66
CA ARG A 51 -6.43 -8.13 6.90
C ARG A 51 -5.80 -7.38 5.74
N LEU A 52 -4.55 -6.93 5.84
CA LEU A 52 -3.84 -6.34 4.70
C LEU A 52 -3.78 -7.33 3.53
N ILE A 53 -3.32 -8.57 3.78
CA ILE A 53 -3.19 -9.60 2.75
C ILE A 53 -4.56 -9.94 2.17
N ASP A 54 -5.55 -10.17 3.04
CA ASP A 54 -6.92 -10.50 2.63
C ASP A 54 -7.54 -9.37 1.80
N THR A 55 -7.35 -8.11 2.22
CA THR A 55 -7.87 -6.93 1.52
C THR A 55 -7.25 -6.78 0.15
N VAL A 56 -5.92 -6.96 0.04
CA VAL A 56 -5.20 -6.89 -1.24
C VAL A 56 -5.69 -7.97 -2.20
N GLU A 57 -5.83 -9.21 -1.73
CA GLU A 57 -6.30 -10.33 -2.54
C GLU A 57 -7.76 -10.15 -2.98
N GLN A 58 -8.67 -9.89 -2.02
CA GLN A 58 -10.11 -9.80 -2.28
C GLN A 58 -10.47 -8.63 -3.21
N ASN A 59 -9.75 -7.51 -3.11
CA ASN A 59 -9.99 -6.33 -3.93
C ASN A 59 -9.13 -6.31 -5.21
N ASN A 60 -8.36 -7.37 -5.47
CA ASN A 60 -7.41 -7.46 -6.60
C ASN A 60 -6.50 -6.22 -6.71
N ILE A 61 -6.01 -5.75 -5.56
CA ILE A 61 -5.11 -4.59 -5.49
C ILE A 61 -3.76 -5.05 -6.03
N THR A 62 -3.22 -4.34 -7.01
CA THR A 62 -1.96 -4.71 -7.68
C THR A 62 -0.71 -4.34 -6.88
N MET A 63 -0.84 -4.10 -5.57
CA MET A 63 0.26 -3.83 -4.66
C MET A 63 1.34 -4.92 -4.74
N CYS A 64 2.57 -4.55 -5.08
CA CYS A 64 3.62 -5.52 -5.39
C CYS A 64 4.23 -6.21 -4.15
N GLY A 65 4.13 -5.58 -2.97
CA GLY A 65 4.81 -6.03 -1.75
C GLY A 65 3.91 -6.22 -0.53
N SER A 66 2.65 -6.64 -0.70
CA SER A 66 1.74 -6.94 0.42
C SER A 66 2.30 -7.99 1.40
N GLY A 67 2.98 -9.02 0.88
CA GLY A 67 3.67 -10.03 1.70
C GLY A 67 4.81 -9.47 2.55
N PRO A 68 5.82 -8.79 1.97
CA PRO A 68 6.86 -8.09 2.72
C PRO A 68 6.33 -7.10 3.77
N VAL A 69 5.30 -6.32 3.44
CA VAL A 69 4.66 -5.40 4.40
C VAL A 69 3.98 -6.18 5.52
N GLY A 70 3.23 -7.24 5.21
CA GLY A 70 2.61 -8.11 6.22
C GLY A 70 3.64 -8.75 7.16
N ALA A 71 4.78 -9.20 6.64
CA ALA A 71 5.88 -9.73 7.44
C ALA A 71 6.49 -8.66 8.37
N LEU A 72 6.66 -7.43 7.88
CA LEU A 72 7.10 -6.29 8.70
C LEU A 72 6.12 -6.03 9.84
N LEU A 73 4.81 -5.94 9.56
CA LEU A 73 3.79 -5.68 10.57
C LEU A 73 3.77 -6.77 11.65
N LEU A 74 3.86 -8.03 11.24
CA LEU A 74 3.92 -9.17 12.17
C LEU A 74 5.17 -9.10 13.06
N ALA A 75 6.34 -8.82 12.47
CA ALA A 75 7.58 -8.71 13.22
C ALA A 75 7.61 -7.50 14.15
N ALA A 76 7.17 -6.34 13.68
CA ALA A 76 7.11 -5.09 14.44
C ALA A 76 6.20 -5.22 15.66
N LYS A 77 5.00 -5.81 15.52
CA LYS A 77 4.11 -6.10 16.66
C LYS A 77 4.77 -7.01 17.70
N LYS A 78 5.45 -8.07 17.26
CA LYS A 78 6.20 -8.97 18.17
C LYS A 78 7.35 -8.25 18.89
N LEU A 79 7.90 -7.21 18.29
CA LEU A 79 8.94 -6.36 18.88
C LEU A 79 8.39 -5.21 19.74
N GLY A 80 7.06 -5.08 19.84
CA GLY A 80 6.38 -4.13 20.72
C GLY A 80 5.82 -2.89 20.03
N ALA A 81 5.77 -2.84 18.70
CA ALA A 81 5.14 -1.74 17.98
C ALA A 81 3.63 -1.68 18.24
N THR A 82 3.11 -0.47 18.43
CA THR A 82 1.71 -0.20 18.79
C THR A 82 1.04 0.81 17.86
N THR A 83 1.83 1.49 17.03
CA THR A 83 1.39 2.57 16.16
C THR A 83 1.93 2.40 14.74
N ALA A 84 1.16 2.90 13.79
CA ALA A 84 1.60 3.09 12.41
C ALA A 84 1.11 4.45 11.92
N GLU A 85 1.94 5.17 11.19
CA GLU A 85 1.66 6.52 10.71
C GLU A 85 1.96 6.61 9.21
N LEU A 86 0.98 7.08 8.44
CA LEU A 86 1.19 7.45 7.04
C LEU A 86 1.87 8.81 6.99
N LEU A 87 3.14 8.83 6.62
CA LEU A 87 3.94 10.06 6.51
C LEU A 87 3.60 10.83 5.24
N LYS A 88 3.42 10.10 4.13
CA LYS A 88 3.04 10.66 2.84
C LYS A 88 2.43 9.58 1.94
N TYR A 89 1.49 9.99 1.11
CA TYR A 89 1.00 9.24 -0.04
C TYR A 89 1.03 10.16 -1.27
N GLY A 90 1.22 9.56 -2.45
CA GLY A 90 1.07 10.24 -3.73
C GLY A 90 1.11 9.25 -4.88
N THR A 91 0.82 9.71 -6.09
CA THR A 91 0.82 8.85 -7.29
C THR A 91 1.76 9.38 -8.36
N SER A 92 2.25 8.50 -9.24
CA SER A 92 3.04 8.92 -10.41
C SER A 92 2.29 9.88 -11.33
N TYR A 93 0.94 9.86 -11.29
CA TYR A 93 0.07 10.73 -12.06
C TYR A 93 0.26 12.22 -11.72
N GLU A 94 0.65 12.55 -10.48
CA GLU A 94 0.95 13.92 -10.05
C GLU A 94 2.13 14.54 -10.81
N VAL A 95 3.06 13.69 -11.27
CA VAL A 95 4.25 14.10 -12.02
C VAL A 95 4.02 13.95 -13.53
N HIS A 96 3.39 12.85 -13.93
CA HIS A 96 3.11 12.54 -15.33
C HIS A 96 1.71 11.91 -15.50
N PRO A 97 0.70 12.72 -15.81
CA PRO A 97 -0.65 12.23 -16.13
C PRO A 97 -0.67 11.33 -17.36
N ASP A 98 -1.09 10.07 -17.20
CA ASP A 98 -1.21 9.08 -18.29
C ASP A 98 -2.38 8.11 -18.01
N SER A 99 -2.65 7.20 -18.94
CA SER A 99 -3.60 6.08 -18.87
C SER A 99 -3.29 5.03 -17.79
N SER A 100 -2.11 5.11 -17.19
CA SER A 100 -1.65 4.23 -16.09
C SER A 100 -0.87 5.03 -15.06
N CYS A 101 -0.93 4.61 -13.80
CA CYS A 101 -0.15 5.21 -12.72
C CYS A 101 0.18 4.20 -11.62
N VAL A 102 1.14 4.56 -10.77
CA VAL A 102 1.53 3.78 -9.59
C VAL A 102 1.31 4.63 -8.33
N GLY A 103 0.77 4.03 -7.29
CA GLY A 103 0.66 4.63 -5.97
C GLY A 103 1.92 4.42 -5.13
N TYR A 104 2.29 5.42 -4.34
CA TYR A 104 3.46 5.40 -3.45
C TYR A 104 3.07 5.87 -2.06
N GLY A 105 3.54 5.19 -1.03
CA GLY A 105 3.28 5.58 0.35
C GLY A 105 4.47 5.30 1.25
N ALA A 106 4.73 6.24 2.16
CA ALA A 106 5.73 6.12 3.21
C ALA A 106 5.01 5.96 4.55
N ILE A 107 5.27 4.86 5.25
CA ILE A 107 4.64 4.52 6.52
C ILE A 107 5.70 4.19 7.55
N ALA A 108 5.62 4.82 8.72
CA ALA A 108 6.44 4.49 9.89
C ALA A 108 5.65 3.61 10.85
N VAL A 109 6.31 2.62 11.45
CA VAL A 109 5.73 1.70 12.44
C VAL A 109 6.58 1.76 13.71
N SER A 110 5.94 1.99 14.86
CA SER A 110 6.61 2.18 16.15
C SER A 110 5.83 1.67 17.36
#